data_AF-A0A9Q5B1Z8-F1
#
_entry.id   AF-A0A9Q5B1Z8-F1
#
_cell.length_a   1.000
_cell.length_b   1.000
_cell.length_c   1.000
_cell.angle_alpha   90.00
_cell.angle_beta   90.00
_cell.angle_gamma   90.00
#
_symmetry.space_group_name_H-M   'P 1'
#
loop_
_entity.id
_entity.type
_entity.pdbx_description
1 polymer ?
#
loop_
_entity_poly.entity_id
_entity_poly.type
_entity_poly.pdbx_seq_one_letter_code
_entity_poly.pdbx_strand_id
1 'polypeptide(L)'
;MNKMEYAGKIGGMVGGFKRRKRQNFLIMFVKIIEMDELEIRMTSTLAKKLIAAFSGCKSISNDVLIKEFARSGNSVKQQNLDMIVHSLVKRWQDYYNEQWKEAKIKIDIEADEYKKRIIEEMRPQ
;
A
#
# COMPACT_ATOMS: atom_id res chain seq x y z
N MET A 1 -22.84 -8.76 23.38
CA MET A 1 -22.50 -7.78 22.33
C MET A 1 -23.78 -7.39 21.61
N ASN A 2 -24.15 -6.10 21.61
CA ASN A 2 -25.36 -5.65 20.94
C ASN A 2 -25.16 -5.60 19.40
N LYS A 3 -26.25 -5.46 18.64
CA LYS A 3 -26.18 -5.46 17.15
C LYS A 3 -25.28 -4.35 16.60
N MET A 4 -25.21 -3.19 17.27
CA MET A 4 -24.40 -2.06 16.83
C MET A 4 -22.90 -2.29 17.06
N GLU A 5 -22.52 -2.81 18.23
CA GLU A 5 -21.16 -3.23 18.54
C GLU A 5 -20.67 -4.31 17.59
N TYR A 6 -21.54 -5.27 17.25
CA TYR A 6 -21.25 -6.32 16.27
C TYR A 6 -20.95 -5.75 14.88
N ALA A 7 -21.83 -4.89 14.37
CA ALA A 7 -21.64 -4.23 13.08
C ALA A 7 -20.38 -3.34 13.07
N GLY A 8 -20.11 -2.62 14.16
CA GLY A 8 -18.91 -1.81 14.34
C GLY A 8 -17.63 -2.64 14.30
N LYS A 9 -17.60 -3.80 14.97
CA LYS A 9 -16.45 -4.71 14.97
C LYS A 9 -16.17 -5.26 13.58
N ILE A 10 -17.20 -5.71 12.85
CA ILE A 10 -17.07 -6.19 11.47
C ILE A 10 -16.57 -5.07 10.56
N GLY A 11 -17.16 -3.87 10.67
CA GLY A 11 -16.74 -2.70 9.90
C GLY A 11 -15.26 -2.36 10.11
N GLY A 12 -14.79 -2.39 11.37
CA GLY A 12 -13.39 -2.20 11.71
C GLY A 12 -12.47 -3.26 11.10
N MET A 13 -12.88 -4.54 11.15
CA MET A 13 -12.12 -5.65 10.56
C MET A 13 -11.99 -5.53 9.04
N VAL A 14 -13.10 -5.25 8.34
CA VAL A 14 -13.12 -5.08 6.88
C VAL A 14 -12.34 -3.84 6.46
N GLY A 15 -12.49 -2.72 7.17
CA GLY A 15 -11.71 -1.51 6.93
C GLY A 15 -10.21 -1.73 7.12
N GLY A 16 -9.83 -2.45 8.17
CA GLY A 16 -8.44 -2.86 8.42
C GLY A 16 -7.89 -3.77 7.31
N PHE A 17 -8.70 -4.71 6.80
CA PHE A 17 -8.34 -5.56 5.67
C PHE A 17 -8.05 -4.74 4.41
N LYS A 18 -8.98 -3.86 4.00
CA LYS A 18 -8.80 -2.99 2.81
C LYS A 18 -7.55 -2.11 2.94
N ARG A 19 -7.30 -1.57 4.14
CA ARG A 19 -6.09 -0.78 4.41
C ARG A 19 -4.82 -1.60 4.19
N ARG A 20 -4.71 -2.80 4.76
CA ARG A 20 -3.54 -3.68 4.60
C ARG A 20 -3.31 -4.05 3.13
N LYS A 21 -4.37 -4.42 2.41
CA LYS A 21 -4.27 -4.76 0.98
C LYS A 21 -3.80 -3.57 0.13
N ARG A 22 -4.30 -2.37 0.40
CA ARG A 22 -3.80 -1.14 -0.24
C ARG A 22 -2.32 -0.91 0.04
N GLN A 23 -1.89 -1.06 1.30
CA GLN A 23 -0.47 -0.89 1.65
C GLN A 23 0.42 -1.91 0.91
N ASN A 24 -0.01 -3.18 0.84
CA ASN A 24 0.70 -4.21 0.10
C ASN A 24 0.82 -3.88 -1.39
N PHE A 25 -0.27 -3.41 -2.02
CA PHE A 25 -0.23 -2.97 -3.42
C PHE A 25 0.83 -1.88 -3.63
N LEU A 26 0.83 -0.83 -2.80
CA LEU A 26 1.75 0.29 -2.93
C LEU A 26 3.22 -0.15 -2.77
N ILE A 27 3.50 -1.05 -1.82
CA ILE A 27 4.83 -1.62 -1.62
C ILE A 27 5.27 -2.41 -2.85
N MET A 28 4.40 -3.30 -3.34
CA MET A 28 4.69 -4.11 -4.53
C MET A 28 4.92 -3.25 -5.77
N PHE A 29 4.12 -2.21 -5.95
CA PHE A 29 4.29 -1.28 -7.06
C PHE A 29 5.65 -0.57 -7.01
N VAL A 30 6.07 -0.09 -5.85
CA VAL A 30 7.42 0.50 -5.70
C VAL A 30 8.53 -0.51 -5.94
N LYS A 31 8.35 -1.79 -5.57
CA LYS A 31 9.32 -2.85 -5.89
C LYS A 31 9.42 -3.10 -7.39
N ILE A 32 8.32 -3.02 -8.14
CA ILE A 32 8.34 -3.10 -9.61
C ILE A 32 9.20 -1.97 -10.18
N ILE A 33 8.99 -0.73 -9.69
CA ILE A 33 9.83 0.40 -10.08
C ILE A 33 11.30 0.14 -9.76
N GLU A 34 11.62 -0.36 -8.56
CA GLU A 34 13.00 -0.69 -8.18
C GLU A 34 13.63 -1.74 -9.11
N MET A 35 12.86 -2.74 -9.56
CA MET A 35 13.36 -3.79 -10.45
C MET A 35 13.62 -3.29 -11.87
N ASP A 36 12.79 -2.37 -12.37
CA ASP A 36 12.90 -1.85 -13.73
C ASP A 36 13.94 -0.71 -13.83
N GLU A 37 14.05 0.10 -12.79
CA GLU A 37 14.96 1.24 -12.71
C GLU A 37 16.30 0.83 -12.07
N LEU A 38 17.07 0.00 -12.78
CA LEU A 38 18.30 -0.63 -12.28
C LEU A 38 19.36 0.33 -11.70
N GLU A 39 19.34 1.60 -12.12
CA GLU A 39 20.25 2.65 -11.63
C GLU A 39 19.79 3.31 -10.33
N ILE A 40 18.54 3.10 -9.93
CA ILE A 40 17.92 3.73 -8.76
C ILE A 40 17.85 2.74 -7.62
N ARG A 41 18.71 2.96 -6.63
CA ARG A 41 18.60 2.22 -5.36
C ARG A 41 17.39 2.70 -4.58
N MET A 42 16.39 1.84 -4.37
CA MET A 42 15.21 2.19 -3.58
C MET A 42 15.57 2.29 -2.09
N THR A 43 15.29 3.45 -1.48
CA THR A 43 15.41 3.67 -0.03
C THR A 43 14.01 3.76 0.58
N SER A 44 13.88 3.54 1.89
CA SER A 44 12.60 3.74 2.59
C SER A 44 12.08 5.19 2.43
N THR A 45 12.98 6.18 2.38
CA THR A 45 12.65 7.59 2.14
C THR A 45 12.14 7.84 0.73
N LEU A 46 12.81 7.30 -0.30
CA LEU A 46 12.37 7.42 -1.70
C LEU A 46 11.04 6.71 -1.91
N ALA A 47 10.90 5.47 -1.42
CA ALA A 47 9.66 4.71 -1.46
C ALA A 47 8.50 5.49 -0.82
N LYS A 48 8.73 6.11 0.34
CA LYS A 48 7.72 6.94 1.01
C LYS A 48 7.27 8.12 0.14
N LYS A 49 8.21 8.82 -0.50
CA LYS A 49 7.90 9.97 -1.37
C LYS A 49 7.15 9.52 -2.63
N LEU A 50 7.59 8.44 -3.28
CA LEU A 50 6.93 7.87 -4.46
C LEU A 50 5.49 7.46 -4.14
N ILE A 51 5.28 6.73 -3.06
CA ILE A 51 3.94 6.31 -2.61
C ILE A 51 3.04 7.52 -2.38
N ALA A 52 3.55 8.55 -1.70
CA ALA A 52 2.79 9.77 -1.46
C ALA A 52 2.44 10.49 -2.77
N ALA A 53 3.37 10.52 -3.73
CA ALA A 53 3.17 11.15 -5.02
C ALA A 53 2.15 10.40 -5.90
N PHE A 54 2.21 9.07 -5.99
CA PHE A 54 1.26 8.27 -6.78
C PHE A 54 -0.14 8.24 -6.16
N SER A 55 -0.23 8.01 -4.84
CA SER A 55 -1.51 7.70 -4.19
C SER A 55 -2.21 8.91 -3.58
N GLY A 56 -1.52 10.06 -3.48
CA GLY A 56 -1.97 11.21 -2.70
C GLY A 56 -2.09 10.94 -1.19
N CYS A 57 -1.77 9.72 -0.73
CA CYS A 57 -1.96 9.28 0.64
C CYS A 57 -0.62 9.22 1.39
N LYS A 58 -0.54 9.88 2.55
CA LYS A 58 0.65 9.84 3.43
C LYS A 58 0.69 8.61 4.37
N SER A 59 -0.21 7.64 4.22
CA SER A 59 -0.64 6.74 5.30
C SER A 59 -0.02 5.32 5.29
N ILE A 60 1.22 5.18 4.83
CA ILE A 60 2.01 3.95 5.04
C ILE A 60 2.86 4.07 6.32
N SER A 61 2.91 2.98 7.09
CA SER A 61 3.73 2.90 8.30
C SER A 61 5.22 2.96 7.96
N ASN A 62 5.98 3.77 8.69
CA ASN A 62 7.44 3.81 8.56
C ASN A 62 8.07 2.45 8.84
N ASP A 63 7.57 1.69 9.81
CA ASP A 63 8.13 0.37 10.15
C ASP A 63 8.00 -0.61 8.99
N VAL A 64 6.89 -0.54 8.26
CA VAL A 64 6.68 -1.34 7.05
C VAL A 64 7.66 -0.91 5.96
N LEU A 65 7.85 0.39 5.74
CA LEU A 65 8.83 0.88 4.76
C LEU A 65 10.26 0.48 5.11
N ILE A 66 10.63 0.56 6.39
CA ILE A 66 11.95 0.15 6.85
C ILE A 66 12.13 -1.35 6.64
N LYS A 67 11.15 -2.16 7.03
CA LYS A 67 11.20 -3.62 6.83
C LYS A 67 11.38 -3.98 5.35
N GLU A 68 10.68 -3.29 4.45
CA GLU A 68 10.65 -3.64 3.03
C GLU A 68 11.82 -3.05 2.22
N PHE A 69 12.36 -1.89 2.63
CA PHE A 69 13.32 -1.12 1.82
C PHE A 69 14.61 -0.70 2.55
N ALA A 70 14.76 -0.94 3.86
CA ALA A 70 16.02 -0.70 4.54
C ALA A 70 17.03 -1.81 4.20
N ARG A 71 18.19 -1.42 3.67
CA ARG A 71 19.31 -2.32 3.39
C ARG A 71 20.59 -1.78 4.04
N SER A 72 21.50 -2.67 4.42
CA SER A 72 22.83 -2.29 4.89
C SER A 72 23.53 -1.39 3.86
N GLY A 73 24.14 -0.29 4.32
CA GLY A 73 24.80 0.69 3.46
C GLY A 73 23.86 1.56 2.61
N ASN A 74 22.54 1.56 2.87
CA ASN A 74 21.54 2.40 2.19
C ASN A 74 21.21 3.68 2.98
N SER A 75 22.17 4.17 3.76
CA SER A 75 22.08 5.37 4.61
C SER A 75 22.53 6.66 3.92
N VAL A 76 23.04 6.56 2.69
CA VAL A 76 23.50 7.71 1.91
C VAL A 76 22.28 8.57 1.55
N LYS A 77 22.30 9.84 1.94
CA LYS A 77 21.31 10.82 1.48
C LYS A 77 21.41 10.93 -0.03
N GLN A 78 20.43 10.37 -0.74
CA GLN A 78 20.25 10.64 -2.17
C GLN A 78 20.03 12.14 -2.35
N GLN A 79 20.93 12.79 -3.10
CA GLN A 79 20.71 14.15 -3.57
C GLN A 79 19.61 14.12 -4.64
N ASN A 80 18.89 15.23 -4.83
CA ASN A 80 17.85 15.37 -5.87
C ASN A 80 16.67 14.39 -5.78
N LEU A 81 16.33 13.91 -4.57
CA LEU A 81 15.18 13.01 -4.33
C LEU A 81 13.88 13.50 -4.98
N ASP A 82 13.59 14.81 -4.92
CA ASP A 82 12.35 15.35 -5.49
C ASP A 82 12.34 15.31 -7.02
N MET A 83 13.50 15.51 -7.66
CA MET A 83 13.62 15.34 -9.11
C MET A 83 13.47 13.88 -9.52
N ILE A 84 14.08 12.96 -8.77
CA ILE A 84 13.95 11.51 -9.01
C ILE A 84 12.47 11.10 -8.89
N VAL A 85 11.79 11.53 -7.82
CA VAL A 85 10.37 11.27 -7.62
C VAL A 85 9.55 11.83 -8.77
N HIS A 86 9.78 13.08 -9.17
CA HIS A 86 9.05 13.71 -10.27
C HIS A 86 9.23 12.95 -11.60
N SER A 87 10.47 12.56 -11.92
CA SER A 87 10.80 11.80 -13.13
C SER A 87 10.12 10.42 -13.14
N LEU A 88 10.19 9.69 -12.02
CA LEU A 88 9.57 8.38 -11.88
C LEU A 88 8.05 8.47 -11.95
N VAL A 89 7.44 9.42 -11.25
CA VAL A 89 5.99 9.62 -11.29
C VAL A 89 5.54 9.91 -12.71
N LYS A 90 6.22 10.81 -13.43
CA LYS A 90 5.89 11.13 -14.82
C LYS A 90 5.90 9.89 -15.73
N ARG A 91 6.84 8.97 -15.54
CA ARG A 91 6.94 7.73 -16.34
C ARG A 91 5.92 6.67 -15.96
N TRP A 92 5.63 6.54 -14.68
CA TRP A 92 4.89 5.39 -14.13
C TRP A 92 3.44 5.71 -13.76
N GLN A 93 2.99 6.98 -13.80
CA GLN A 93 1.67 7.37 -13.31
C GLN A 93 0.52 6.69 -14.06
N ASP A 94 0.61 6.56 -15.38
CA ASP A 94 -0.46 5.94 -16.17
C ASP A 94 -0.58 4.45 -15.86
N TYR A 95 0.56 3.75 -15.80
CA TYR A 95 0.61 2.35 -15.38
C TYR A 95 0.13 2.17 -13.94
N TYR A 96 0.54 3.06 -13.02
CA TYR A 96 0.01 3.07 -11.65
C TYR A 96 -1.51 3.18 -11.62
N ASN A 97 -2.09 4.11 -12.39
CA ASN A 97 -3.54 4.34 -12.41
C ASN A 97 -4.31 3.11 -12.91
N GLU A 98 -3.80 2.47 -13.96
CA GLU A 98 -4.35 1.23 -14.50
C GLU A 98 -4.29 0.10 -13.48
N GLN A 99 -3.09 -0.19 -12.97
CA GLN A 99 -2.88 -1.26 -12.00
C GLN A 99 -3.64 -1.02 -10.69
N TRP A 100 -3.74 0.23 -10.23
CA TRP A 100 -4.50 0.58 -9.04
C TRP A 100 -6.00 0.39 -9.23
N LYS A 101 -6.54 0.71 -10.42
CA LYS A 101 -7.95 0.50 -10.73
C LYS A 101 -8.30 -0.99 -10.63
N GLU A 102 -7.50 -1.86 -11.23
CA GLU A 102 -7.67 -3.31 -11.17
C GLU A 102 -7.52 -3.85 -9.74
N ALA A 103 -6.44 -3.45 -9.05
CA ALA A 103 -6.20 -3.87 -7.68
C ALA A 103 -7.32 -3.43 -6.75
N LYS A 104 -7.86 -2.21 -6.91
CA LYS A 104 -8.97 -1.70 -6.09
C LYS A 104 -10.22 -2.56 -6.25
N ILE A 105 -10.59 -2.91 -7.47
CA ILE A 105 -11.75 -3.79 -7.73
C ILE A 105 -11.55 -5.13 -7.03
N LYS A 106 -10.37 -5.74 -7.18
CA LYS A 106 -10.05 -7.01 -6.52
C LYS A 106 -10.13 -6.89 -4.99
N ILE A 107 -9.59 -5.82 -4.42
CA ILE A 107 -9.64 -5.56 -2.97
C ILE A 107 -11.08 -5.43 -2.47
N ASP A 108 -11.94 -4.76 -3.23
CA ASP A 108 -13.35 -4.59 -2.86
C ASP A 108 -14.10 -5.93 -2.86
N ILE A 109 -13.88 -6.78 -3.88
CA ILE A 109 -14.43 -8.15 -3.94
C ILE A 109 -13.94 -9.00 -2.76
N GLU A 110 -12.62 -9.06 -2.55
CA GLU A 110 -12.03 -9.85 -1.46
C GLU A 110 -12.51 -9.37 -0.08
N ALA A 111 -12.77 -8.07 0.07
CA ALA A 111 -13.27 -7.52 1.33
C ALA A 111 -14.72 -7.91 1.60
N ASP A 112 -15.55 -8.02 0.57
CA ASP A 112 -16.93 -8.50 0.70
C ASP A 112 -16.97 -10.00 1.03
N GLU A 113 -16.10 -10.79 0.41
CA GLU A 113 -15.91 -12.20 0.78
C GLU A 113 -15.42 -12.35 2.22
N TYR A 114 -14.42 -11.55 2.61
CA TYR A 114 -13.93 -11.52 3.99
C TYR A 114 -15.03 -11.13 4.98
N LYS A 115 -15.87 -10.15 4.64
CA LYS A 115 -17.03 -9.75 5.45
C LYS A 115 -18.01 -10.91 5.65
N LYS A 116 -18.34 -11.65 4.58
CA LYS A 116 -19.24 -12.82 4.66
C LYS A 116 -18.69 -13.88 5.62
N ARG A 117 -17.40 -14.25 5.47
CA ARG A 117 -16.74 -15.21 6.37
C ARG A 117 -16.78 -14.79 7.84
N ILE A 118 -16.42 -13.55 8.14
CA ILE A 118 -16.42 -13.05 9.54
C ILE A 118 -17.84 -13.05 10.13
N ILE A 119 -18.87 -12.74 9.33
CA ILE A 119 -20.26 -12.81 9.79
C ILE A 119 -20.67 -14.24 10.14
N GLU A 120 -20.25 -15.23 9.35
CA GLU A 120 -20.51 -16.64 9.61
C GLU A 120 -19.76 -17.14 10.86
N GLU A 121 -18.47 -16.81 10.97
CA GLU A 121 -17.62 -17.20 12.11
C GLU A 121 -18.08 -16.60 13.44
N MET A 122 -18.65 -15.39 13.41
CA MET A 122 -19.12 -14.72 14.62
C MET A 122 -20.62 -14.89 14.89
N ARG A 123 -21.32 -15.73 14.12
CA ARG A 123 -22.72 -16.06 14.39
C ARG A 123 -22.77 -16.80 15.75
N PRO A 124 -23.54 -16.32 16.75
CA PRO A 124 -23.72 -17.06 17.99
C PRO A 124 -24.37 -18.41 17.66
N GLN A 125 -23.83 -19.50 18.25
CA GLN A 125 -24.56 -20.77 18.32
C GLN A 125 -25.77 -20.61 19.24
#